data_AF-A0A7S1JPY9-F1
#
_entry.id   AF-A0A7S1JPY9-F1
#
_cell.length_a   1.000
_cell.length_b   1.000
_cell.length_c   1.000
_cell.angle_alpha   90.00
_cell.angle_beta   90.00
_cell.angle_gamma   90.00
#
_symmetry.space_group_name_H-M   'P 1'
#
loop_
_entity.id
_entity.type
_entity.pdbx_description
1 polymer ?
#
loop_
_entity_poly.entity_id
_entity_poly.type
_entity_poly.pdbx_seq_one_letter_code
_entity_poly.pdbx_strand_id
1 'polypeptide(L)'
;FHMPHPPAKTNLQLWAGSSAIPEDSKKATGGEDAHFVCSDGSAVGVADGVGGMWKYGIDPRDFPAYMMDKCCHSADVGNFSLESTGSPEADKLPDTKRALGILWEGYRAARSEGPPGSTTAVVAALDDVGHRLGVANVGDSGIIVFRRGPDGLLSFVLRTEEQQHYFNCPFQLTKMPNEPNDGEGDTPKDAD
;
A
#
# COMPACT_ATOMS: atom_id res chain seq x y z
N PHE A 1 15.79 -14.32 -16.91
CA PHE A 1 15.22 -15.23 -15.90
C PHE A 1 15.43 -14.60 -14.54
N HIS A 2 14.38 -14.02 -13.96
CA HIS A 2 14.43 -13.36 -12.66
C HIS A 2 14.07 -14.41 -11.60
N MET A 3 14.94 -14.62 -10.62
CA MET A 3 14.64 -15.52 -9.50
C MET A 3 13.71 -14.77 -8.53
N PRO A 4 12.61 -15.38 -8.05
CA PRO A 4 11.80 -14.78 -6.99
C PRO A 4 12.67 -14.56 -5.75
N HIS A 5 12.36 -13.52 -4.97
CA HIS A 5 12.98 -13.29 -3.68
C HIS A 5 12.94 -14.58 -2.85
N PRO A 6 14.06 -15.03 -2.25
CA PRO A 6 14.02 -16.19 -1.37
C PRO A 6 12.98 -15.96 -0.26
N PRO A 7 12.14 -16.96 0.05
CA PRO A 7 11.12 -16.83 1.08
C PRO A 7 11.77 -16.47 2.42
N ALA A 8 10.96 -15.88 3.31
CA ALA A 8 11.40 -15.50 4.64
C ALA A 8 12.12 -16.65 5.36
N LYS A 9 13.15 -16.31 6.15
CA LYS A 9 14.02 -17.30 6.83
C LYS A 9 13.24 -18.28 7.72
N THR A 10 12.08 -17.87 8.25
CA THR A 10 11.19 -18.69 9.10
C THR A 10 10.21 -19.57 8.32
N ASN A 11 10.21 -19.53 6.97
CA ASN A 11 9.20 -20.14 6.09
C ASN A 11 7.76 -19.66 6.36
N LEU A 12 7.56 -18.58 7.11
CA LEU A 12 6.23 -17.99 7.29
C LEU A 12 5.82 -17.22 6.03
N GLN A 13 4.56 -17.39 5.64
CA GLN A 13 3.96 -16.78 4.45
C GLN A 13 2.55 -16.32 4.76
N LEU A 14 2.14 -15.23 4.11
CA LEU A 14 0.76 -14.80 4.07
C LEU A 14 0.00 -15.70 3.09
N TRP A 15 -1.01 -16.40 3.59
CA TRP A 15 -2.00 -17.04 2.74
C TRP A 15 -3.17 -16.08 2.54
N ALA A 16 -3.16 -15.40 1.39
CA ALA A 16 -4.04 -14.28 1.13
C ALA A 16 -4.98 -14.54 -0.05
N GLY A 17 -6.12 -13.86 -0.01
CA GLY A 17 -7.10 -13.77 -1.09
C GLY A 17 -7.76 -12.40 -1.05
N SER A 18 -8.32 -11.99 -2.18
CA SER A 18 -8.95 -10.67 -2.35
C SER A 18 -10.32 -10.80 -2.99
N SER A 19 -11.18 -9.83 -2.72
CA SER A 19 -12.49 -9.68 -3.35
C SER A 19 -12.80 -8.19 -3.44
N ALA A 20 -13.22 -7.73 -4.61
CA ALA A 20 -13.64 -6.36 -4.84
C ALA A 20 -15.13 -6.35 -5.22
N ILE A 21 -15.93 -5.52 -4.53
CA ILE A 21 -17.35 -5.35 -4.79
C ILE A 21 -17.59 -3.86 -5.07
N PRO A 22 -17.62 -3.46 -6.36
CA PRO A 22 -17.78 -2.06 -6.72
C PRO A 22 -19.15 -1.51 -6.31
N GLU A 23 -19.18 -0.21 -6.05
CA GLU A 23 -20.42 0.56 -5.97
C GLU A 23 -21.25 0.38 -7.25
N ASP A 24 -22.59 0.38 -7.12
CA ASP A 24 -23.50 0.02 -8.21
C ASP A 24 -23.25 0.82 -9.50
N SER A 25 -22.98 2.12 -9.37
CA SER A 25 -22.71 2.98 -10.53
C SER A 25 -21.36 2.69 -11.22
N LYS A 26 -20.44 2.02 -10.51
CA LYS A 26 -19.06 1.71 -10.95
C LYS A 26 -18.85 0.22 -11.30
N LYS A 27 -19.90 -0.62 -11.20
CA LYS A 27 -19.81 -2.05 -11.53
C LYS A 27 -19.35 -2.33 -12.95
N ALA A 28 -19.79 -1.52 -13.91
CA ALA A 28 -19.42 -1.68 -15.31
C ALA A 28 -17.92 -1.43 -15.57
N THR A 29 -17.26 -0.66 -14.69
CA THR A 29 -15.85 -0.26 -14.82
C THR A 29 -14.92 -1.02 -13.87
N GLY A 30 -15.47 -1.83 -12.96
CA GLY A 30 -14.72 -2.65 -12.00
C GLY A 30 -14.43 -1.98 -10.65
N GLY A 31 -14.97 -0.77 -10.39
CA GLY A 31 -14.63 0.03 -9.21
C GLY A 31 -13.39 0.90 -9.43
N GLU A 32 -13.00 1.65 -8.38
CA GLU A 32 -11.85 2.56 -8.37
C GLU A 32 -10.71 2.04 -7.49
N ASP A 33 -10.98 0.99 -6.73
CA ASP A 33 -10.07 0.29 -5.85
C ASP A 33 -9.11 -0.62 -6.64
N ALA A 34 -7.90 -0.76 -6.13
CA ALA A 34 -6.93 -1.74 -6.58
C ALA A 34 -6.35 -2.51 -5.39
N HIS A 35 -5.78 -3.68 -5.65
CA HIS A 35 -5.09 -4.48 -4.65
C HIS A 35 -3.97 -5.30 -5.29
N PHE A 36 -3.04 -5.78 -4.47
CA PHE A 36 -2.11 -6.83 -4.86
C PHE A 36 -1.96 -7.88 -3.77
N VAL A 37 -1.57 -9.08 -4.20
CA VAL A 37 -1.15 -10.19 -3.34
C VAL A 37 0.12 -10.76 -3.96
N CYS A 38 1.24 -10.70 -3.22
CA CYS A 38 2.50 -11.22 -3.71
C CYS A 38 2.47 -12.74 -3.80
N SER A 39 3.04 -13.26 -4.88
CA SER A 39 3.05 -14.70 -5.16
C SER A 39 3.93 -15.49 -4.18
N ASP A 40 4.92 -14.84 -3.58
CA ASP A 40 5.82 -15.42 -2.56
C ASP A 40 5.23 -15.41 -1.14
N GLY A 41 4.03 -14.84 -0.97
CA GLY A 41 3.36 -14.70 0.31
C GLY A 41 4.01 -13.66 1.24
N SER A 42 4.82 -12.74 0.72
CA SER A 42 5.54 -11.76 1.55
C SER A 42 4.73 -10.51 1.86
N ALA A 43 3.83 -10.08 0.96
CA ALA A 43 3.10 -8.83 1.11
C ALA A 43 1.73 -8.82 0.44
N VAL A 44 0.87 -7.92 0.91
CA VAL A 44 -0.44 -7.58 0.35
C VAL A 44 -0.63 -6.07 0.44
N GLY A 45 -1.51 -5.53 -0.42
CA GLY A 45 -1.89 -4.14 -0.30
C GLY A 45 -3.21 -3.82 -0.99
N VAL A 46 -3.81 -2.72 -0.58
CA VAL A 46 -5.06 -2.16 -1.12
C VAL A 46 -4.86 -0.66 -1.33
N ALA A 47 -5.46 -0.13 -2.38
CA ALA A 47 -5.50 1.28 -2.69
C ALA A 47 -6.92 1.67 -3.12
N ASP A 48 -7.46 2.77 -2.58
CA ASP A 48 -8.76 3.32 -2.95
C ASP A 48 -8.55 4.56 -3.81
N GLY A 49 -9.01 4.51 -5.07
CA GLY A 49 -8.89 5.61 -6.01
C GLY A 49 -9.79 6.78 -5.64
N VAL A 50 -9.24 8.00 -5.58
CA VAL A 50 -10.00 9.19 -5.23
C VAL A 50 -10.94 9.56 -6.39
N GLY A 51 -12.22 9.18 -6.30
CA GLY A 51 -13.22 9.42 -7.35
C GLY A 51 -13.44 10.89 -7.75
N GLY A 52 -12.96 11.85 -6.94
CA GLY A 52 -12.92 13.27 -7.31
C GLY A 52 -12.11 13.57 -8.59
N MET A 53 -11.19 12.68 -8.98
CA MET A 53 -10.32 12.83 -10.14
C MET A 53 -11.07 12.90 -11.47
N TRP A 54 -12.28 12.31 -11.55
CA TRP A 54 -13.15 12.42 -12.73
C TRP A 54 -13.43 13.86 -13.17
N LYS A 55 -13.48 14.81 -12.21
CA LYS A 55 -13.73 16.23 -12.49
C LYS A 55 -12.63 16.89 -13.32
N TYR A 56 -11.44 16.27 -13.34
CA TYR A 56 -10.27 16.73 -14.09
C TYR A 56 -10.06 15.89 -15.37
N GLY A 57 -11.00 15.00 -15.73
CA GLY A 57 -10.83 14.09 -16.86
C GLY A 57 -9.78 13.00 -16.61
N ILE A 58 -9.45 12.74 -15.34
CA ILE A 58 -8.51 11.72 -14.92
C ILE A 58 -9.29 10.51 -14.44
N ASP A 59 -8.92 9.33 -14.93
CA ASP A 59 -9.52 8.07 -14.50
C ASP A 59 -8.97 7.66 -13.12
N PRO A 60 -9.80 7.64 -12.06
CA PRO A 60 -9.35 7.30 -10.70
C PRO A 60 -8.93 5.84 -10.55
N ARG A 61 -9.13 5.00 -11.56
CA ARG A 61 -8.73 3.57 -11.55
C ARG A 61 -7.26 3.38 -11.88
N ASP A 62 -6.72 4.26 -12.73
CA ASP A 62 -5.45 4.02 -13.39
C ASP A 62 -4.27 4.19 -12.42
N PHE A 63 -4.30 5.22 -11.57
CA PHE A 63 -3.26 5.48 -10.57
C PHE A 63 -3.16 4.40 -9.48
N PRO A 64 -4.25 4.01 -8.77
CA PRO A 64 -4.18 2.93 -7.78
C PRO A 64 -3.76 1.60 -8.40
N ALA A 65 -4.27 1.25 -9.59
CA ALA A 65 -3.88 0.03 -10.27
C ALA A 65 -2.38 0.00 -10.61
N TYR A 66 -1.84 1.11 -11.13
CA TYR A 66 -0.42 1.24 -11.41
C TYR A 66 0.41 1.16 -10.13
N MET A 67 -0.02 1.81 -9.06
CA MET A 67 0.70 1.79 -7.78
C MET A 67 0.76 0.38 -7.19
N MET A 68 -0.37 -0.35 -7.17
CA MET A 68 -0.42 -1.72 -6.64
C MET A 68 0.42 -2.70 -7.47
N ASP A 69 0.48 -2.54 -8.80
CA ASP A 69 1.39 -3.30 -9.68
C ASP A 69 2.87 -3.06 -9.29
N LYS A 70 3.25 -1.80 -9.06
CA LYS A 70 4.63 -1.44 -8.71
C LYS A 70 5.01 -1.85 -7.28
N CYS A 71 4.07 -1.77 -6.33
CA CYS A 71 4.24 -2.33 -5.00
C CYS A 71 4.49 -3.85 -5.06
N CYS A 72 3.65 -4.58 -5.80
CA CYS A 72 3.79 -6.02 -5.97
C CYS A 72 5.15 -6.38 -6.58
N HIS A 73 5.55 -5.67 -7.64
CA HIS A 73 6.85 -5.88 -8.26
C HIS A 73 8.01 -5.65 -7.29
N SER A 74 8.02 -4.53 -6.55
CA SER A 74 9.07 -4.21 -5.58
C SER A 74 9.18 -5.30 -4.49
N ALA A 75 8.04 -5.78 -4.00
CA ALA A 75 7.97 -6.85 -3.02
C ALA A 75 8.52 -8.19 -3.56
N ASP A 76 8.09 -8.60 -4.76
CA ASP A 76 8.50 -9.87 -5.39
C ASP A 76 10.01 -9.92 -5.70
N VAL A 77 10.62 -8.76 -6.03
CA VAL A 77 12.06 -8.68 -6.35
C VAL A 77 12.94 -8.30 -5.15
N GLY A 78 12.33 -7.94 -4.01
CA GLY A 78 13.06 -7.52 -2.81
C GLY A 78 13.81 -6.21 -2.94
N ASN A 79 13.38 -5.32 -3.83
CA ASN A 79 14.07 -4.07 -4.12
C ASN A 79 13.29 -2.89 -3.55
N PHE A 80 13.56 -2.56 -2.29
CA PHE A 80 13.04 -1.38 -1.61
C PHE A 80 14.15 -0.78 -0.72
N SER A 81 14.58 0.46 -0.99
CA SER A 81 15.64 1.13 -0.22
C SER A 81 15.14 2.42 0.42
N LEU A 82 15.01 2.37 1.75
CA LEU A 82 14.65 3.53 2.57
C LEU A 82 15.80 4.54 2.73
N GLU A 83 17.04 4.18 2.36
CA GLU A 83 18.19 5.11 2.44
C GLU A 83 18.00 6.34 1.55
N SER A 84 17.19 6.20 0.50
CA SER A 84 16.90 7.26 -0.47
C SER A 84 15.60 8.03 -0.20
N THR A 85 14.81 7.64 0.82
CA THR A 85 13.47 8.20 1.07
C THR A 85 13.47 9.35 2.08
N GLY A 86 14.60 9.61 2.74
CA GLY A 86 14.75 10.72 3.67
C GLY A 86 13.83 10.65 4.90
N SER A 87 13.26 9.48 5.23
CA SER A 87 12.42 9.30 6.42
C SER A 87 13.25 8.82 7.63
N PRO A 88 13.69 9.72 8.53
CA PRO A 88 14.43 9.35 9.74
C PRO A 88 13.60 8.50 10.73
N GLU A 89 12.29 8.33 10.48
CA GLU A 89 11.37 7.58 11.32
C GLU A 89 11.30 6.09 10.98
N ALA A 90 11.59 5.69 9.74
CA ALA A 90 11.60 4.27 9.37
C ALA A 90 12.68 3.50 10.15
N ASP A 91 13.78 4.17 10.51
CA ASP A 91 14.82 3.59 11.37
C ASP A 91 14.36 3.29 12.81
N LYS A 92 13.22 3.84 13.25
CA LYS A 92 12.69 3.64 14.61
C LYS A 92 11.70 2.47 14.72
N LEU A 93 11.06 2.04 13.62
CA LEU A 93 10.19 0.86 13.57
C LEU A 93 10.77 -0.17 12.59
N PRO A 94 11.65 -1.10 13.03
CA PRO A 94 12.24 -2.09 12.14
C PRO A 94 11.19 -2.98 11.45
N ASP A 95 10.04 -3.15 12.09
CA ASP A 95 8.97 -4.04 11.63
C ASP A 95 8.21 -3.46 10.42
N THR A 96 8.11 -2.13 10.29
CA THR A 96 7.38 -1.46 9.21
C THR A 96 8.25 -1.12 8.00
N LYS A 97 9.59 -1.24 8.13
CA LYS A 97 10.55 -0.88 7.08
C LYS A 97 10.21 -1.48 5.72
N ARG A 98 9.84 -2.76 5.68
CA ARG A 98 9.54 -3.45 4.42
C ARG A 98 8.23 -2.96 3.80
N ALA A 99 7.15 -2.84 4.59
CA ALA A 99 5.87 -2.34 4.11
C ALA A 99 5.99 -0.89 3.60
N LEU A 100 6.67 -0.03 4.36
CA LEU A 100 6.95 1.35 3.99
C LEU A 100 7.84 1.45 2.75
N GLY A 101 8.87 0.61 2.65
CA GLY A 101 9.75 0.54 1.49
C GLY A 101 9.00 0.15 0.21
N ILE A 102 8.14 -0.87 0.28
CA ILE A 102 7.28 -1.29 -0.84
C ILE A 102 6.36 -0.13 -1.27
N LEU A 103 5.73 0.54 -0.30
CA LEU A 103 4.86 1.69 -0.58
C LEU A 103 5.62 2.85 -1.24
N TRP A 104 6.84 3.14 -0.78
CA TRP A 104 7.71 4.15 -1.38
C TRP A 104 8.06 3.84 -2.82
N GLU A 105 8.44 2.61 -3.13
CA GLU A 105 8.78 2.25 -4.51
C GLU A 105 7.56 2.29 -5.43
N GLY A 106 6.40 1.82 -4.96
CA GLY A 106 5.14 1.96 -5.68
C GLY A 106 4.79 3.42 -5.98
N TYR A 107 4.88 4.28 -4.96
CA TYR A 107 4.62 5.71 -5.09
C TYR A 107 5.60 6.41 -6.03
N ARG A 108 6.91 6.14 -5.91
CA ARG A 108 7.96 6.74 -6.77
C ARG A 108 7.76 6.37 -8.23
N ALA A 109 7.51 5.10 -8.51
CA ALA A 109 7.25 4.63 -9.86
C ALA A 109 5.96 5.24 -10.43
N ALA A 110 4.89 5.30 -9.63
CA ALA A 110 3.63 5.92 -10.03
C ALA A 110 3.80 7.43 -10.30
N ARG A 111 4.51 8.17 -9.45
CA ARG A 111 4.80 9.60 -9.68
C ARG A 111 5.65 9.83 -10.92
N SER A 112 6.69 9.02 -11.15
CA SER A 112 7.59 9.17 -12.30
C SER A 112 6.92 8.79 -13.63
N GLU A 113 6.35 7.58 -13.69
CA GLU A 113 5.98 6.91 -14.95
C GLU A 113 4.48 6.62 -15.05
N GLY A 114 3.77 6.62 -13.92
CA GLY A 114 2.35 6.28 -13.87
C GLY A 114 1.41 7.34 -14.47
N PRO A 115 0.14 6.98 -14.68
CA PRO A 115 -0.91 7.92 -15.08
C PRO A 115 -1.14 8.96 -13.97
N PRO A 116 -1.73 10.13 -14.26
CA PRO A 116 -2.16 11.04 -13.21
C PRO A 116 -3.30 10.43 -12.39
N GLY A 117 -3.44 10.85 -11.14
CA GLY A 117 -4.50 10.41 -10.23
C GLY A 117 -4.09 10.51 -8.77
N SER A 118 -4.96 10.02 -7.90
CA SER A 118 -4.75 10.04 -6.46
C SER A 118 -5.40 8.85 -5.79
N THR A 119 -4.81 8.37 -4.70
CA THR A 119 -5.28 7.20 -3.98
C THR A 119 -4.86 7.19 -2.52
N THR A 120 -5.67 6.58 -1.65
CA THR A 120 -5.19 6.05 -0.36
C THR A 120 -4.36 4.78 -0.62
N ALA A 121 -3.57 4.33 0.35
CA ALA A 121 -2.90 3.05 0.22
C ALA A 121 -2.58 2.44 1.58
N VAL A 122 -2.82 1.14 1.71
CA VAL A 122 -2.33 0.33 2.83
C VAL A 122 -1.52 -0.84 2.29
N VAL A 123 -0.32 -1.03 2.83
CA VAL A 123 0.56 -2.16 2.53
C VAL A 123 0.86 -2.90 3.82
N ALA A 124 0.76 -4.23 3.79
CA ALA A 124 1.26 -5.08 4.85
C ALA A 124 2.29 -6.07 4.30
N ALA A 125 3.41 -6.22 5.02
CA ALA A 125 4.48 -7.09 4.61
C ALA A 125 5.10 -7.82 5.80
N LEU A 126 5.42 -9.10 5.61
CA LEU A 126 6.29 -9.81 6.53
C LEU A 126 7.71 -9.26 6.42
N ASP A 127 8.40 -9.11 7.54
CA ASP A 127 9.82 -8.71 7.55
C ASP A 127 10.73 -9.79 6.91
N ASP A 128 11.99 -9.48 6.65
CA ASP A 128 12.90 -10.40 5.93
C ASP A 128 13.16 -11.72 6.68
N VAL A 129 13.02 -11.71 8.01
CA VAL A 129 13.10 -12.93 8.81
C VAL A 129 11.79 -13.71 8.73
N GLY A 130 10.65 -13.02 8.54
CA GLY A 130 9.29 -13.58 8.51
C GLY A 130 8.72 -13.84 9.88
N HIS A 131 9.07 -13.04 10.88
CA HIS A 131 8.56 -13.16 12.24
C HIS A 131 7.62 -12.02 12.64
N ARG A 132 7.57 -10.96 11.83
CA ARG A 132 6.80 -9.75 12.12
C ARG A 132 6.05 -9.29 10.88
N LEU A 133 4.84 -8.80 11.11
CA LEU A 133 4.02 -8.17 10.07
C LEU A 133 4.11 -6.65 10.28
N GLY A 134 4.73 -5.97 9.32
CA GLY A 134 4.72 -4.51 9.22
C GLY A 134 3.52 -4.02 8.42
N VAL A 135 3.05 -2.82 8.74
CA VAL A 135 2.01 -2.11 8.00
C VAL A 135 2.50 -0.69 7.70
N ALA A 136 2.10 -0.15 6.55
CA ALA A 136 2.21 1.27 6.23
C ALA A 136 0.85 1.71 5.65
N ASN A 137 0.18 2.63 6.31
CA ASN A 137 -1.14 3.13 5.92
C ASN A 137 -1.11 4.62 5.60
N VAL A 138 -1.53 5.02 4.40
CA VAL A 138 -1.78 6.41 4.00
C VAL A 138 -3.25 6.58 3.66
N GLY A 139 -3.95 7.43 4.41
CA GLY A 139 -5.39 7.71 4.22
C GLY A 139 -6.29 6.95 5.18
N ASP A 140 -7.53 6.70 4.77
CA ASP A 140 -8.58 6.07 5.58
C ASP A 140 -8.90 4.62 5.16
N SER A 141 -8.05 4.03 4.32
CA SER A 141 -7.91 2.58 4.26
C SER A 141 -7.33 2.03 5.57
N GLY A 142 -7.29 0.70 5.72
CA GLY A 142 -6.69 0.15 6.93
C GLY A 142 -6.66 -1.37 7.01
N ILE A 143 -6.02 -1.83 8.09
CA ILE A 143 -5.88 -3.25 8.42
C ILE A 143 -6.35 -3.49 9.85
N ILE A 144 -6.98 -4.65 10.06
CA ILE A 144 -7.31 -5.18 11.39
C ILE A 144 -6.63 -6.53 11.56
N VAL A 145 -5.87 -6.69 12.65
CA VAL A 145 -5.16 -7.93 12.97
C VAL A 145 -5.90 -8.65 14.09
N PHE A 146 -6.29 -9.89 13.81
CA PHE A 146 -6.78 -10.85 14.82
C PHE A 146 -5.76 -11.96 15.01
N ARG A 147 -5.56 -12.41 16.25
CA ARG A 147 -4.64 -13.50 16.59
C ARG A 147 -5.38 -14.61 17.31
N ARG A 148 -5.15 -15.84 16.88
CA ARG A 148 -5.68 -17.02 17.57
C ARG A 148 -4.84 -17.30 18.81
N GLY A 149 -5.47 -17.34 19.98
CA GLY A 149 -4.85 -17.68 21.25
C GLY A 149 -4.69 -19.20 21.45
N PRO A 150 -4.01 -19.63 22.53
CA PRO A 150 -3.90 -21.04 22.91
C PRO A 150 -5.26 -21.70 23.20
N ASP A 151 -6.27 -20.92 23.55
CA ASP A 151 -7.67 -21.32 23.74
C ASP A 151 -8.42 -21.57 22.41
N GLY A 152 -7.78 -21.31 21.28
CA GLY A 152 -8.36 -21.42 19.95
C GLY A 152 -9.26 -20.26 19.55
N LEU A 153 -9.40 -19.21 20.37
CA LEU A 153 -10.25 -18.05 20.07
C LEU A 153 -9.45 -16.94 19.36
N LEU A 154 -10.13 -16.16 18.52
CA LEU A 154 -9.54 -14.96 17.91
C LEU A 154 -9.65 -13.77 18.86
N SER A 155 -8.55 -13.08 19.10
CA SER A 155 -8.50 -11.81 19.82
C SER A 155 -8.05 -10.67 18.93
N PHE A 156 -8.61 -9.49 19.15
CA PHE A 156 -8.17 -8.25 18.50
C PHE A 156 -6.76 -7.89 18.95
N VAL A 157 -5.88 -7.58 18.00
CA VAL A 157 -4.48 -7.19 18.26
C VAL A 157 -4.24 -5.74 17.90
N LEU A 158 -4.66 -5.34 16.70
CA LEU A 158 -4.33 -4.04 16.13
C LEU A 158 -5.37 -3.63 15.10
N ARG A 159 -5.60 -2.32 14.99
CA ARG A 159 -6.24 -1.66 13.86
C ARG A 159 -5.43 -0.40 13.55
N THR A 160 -5.17 -0.13 12.27
CA THR A 160 -4.53 1.12 11.84
C THR A 160 -5.46 2.32 12.08
N GLU A 161 -4.88 3.49 12.31
CA GLU A 161 -5.64 4.72 12.45
C GLU A 161 -5.95 5.33 11.06
N GLU A 162 -7.16 5.84 10.91
CA GLU A 162 -7.57 6.55 9.68
C GLU A 162 -6.93 7.94 9.65
N GLN A 163 -6.31 8.30 8.53
CA GLN A 163 -5.64 9.58 8.34
C GLN A 163 -6.45 10.50 7.44
N GLN A 164 -6.89 11.63 7.99
CA GLN A 164 -7.71 12.61 7.28
C GLN A 164 -7.25 14.04 7.59
N HIS A 165 -7.25 14.91 6.58
CA HIS A 165 -7.04 16.35 6.75
C HIS A 165 -8.24 17.01 7.43
N TYR A 166 -9.44 16.55 7.06
CA TYR A 166 -10.74 16.90 7.62
C TYR A 166 -11.76 15.83 7.20
N PHE A 167 -13.01 15.95 7.68
CA PHE A 167 -14.06 14.96 7.41
C PHE A 167 -14.18 14.62 5.93
N ASN A 168 -14.02 13.33 5.60
CA ASN A 168 -14.14 12.79 4.25
C ASN A 168 -13.10 13.35 3.25
N CYS A 169 -11.92 13.74 3.76
CA CYS A 169 -10.74 14.13 2.98
C CYS A 169 -9.52 13.37 3.52
N PRO A 170 -9.32 12.11 3.09
CA PRO A 170 -8.19 11.31 3.53
C PRO A 170 -6.87 11.84 2.98
N PHE A 171 -5.80 11.48 3.71
CA PHE A 171 -4.46 11.59 3.17
C PHE A 171 -4.36 10.77 1.89
N GLN A 172 -3.68 11.30 0.87
CA GLN A 172 -3.69 10.69 -0.46
C GLN A 172 -2.40 10.89 -1.23
N LEU A 173 -1.88 9.79 -1.76
CA LEU A 173 -0.73 9.76 -2.64
C LEU A 173 -1.17 10.23 -4.03
N THR A 174 -0.52 11.27 -4.56
CA THR A 174 -1.03 11.98 -5.75
C THR A 174 0.04 12.25 -6.81
N LYS A 175 -0.36 12.15 -8.09
CA LYS A 175 0.33 12.69 -9.26
C LYS A 175 -0.66 13.51 -10.10
N MET A 176 -0.48 14.82 -10.15
CA MET A 176 -1.24 15.66 -11.09
C MET A 176 -0.47 15.88 -12.40
N PRO A 177 -1.14 16.07 -13.55
CA PRO A 177 -0.49 16.20 -14.86
C PRO A 177 0.51 17.36 -15.00
N ASN A 178 0.40 18.39 -14.14
CA ASN A 178 1.16 19.64 -14.24
C ASN A 178 1.76 20.10 -12.90
N GLU A 179 1.75 19.26 -11.87
CA GLU A 179 2.38 19.63 -10.59
C GLU A 179 3.89 19.37 -10.65
N PRO A 180 4.73 20.31 -10.19
CA PRO A 180 6.14 20.01 -9.94
C PRO A 180 6.24 18.88 -8.91
N ASN A 181 7.34 18.13 -8.92
CA ASN A 181 7.64 17.14 -7.87
C ASN A 181 8.06 17.82 -6.54
N ASP A 182 7.55 19.00 -6.22
CA ASP A 182 8.05 19.90 -5.17
C ASP A 182 7.53 19.60 -3.75
N GLY A 183 6.84 18.48 -3.55
CA GLY A 183 6.59 17.92 -2.22
C GLY A 183 5.43 18.55 -1.46
N GLU A 184 4.59 19.37 -2.12
CA GLU A 184 3.28 19.73 -1.62
C GLU A 184 2.32 18.55 -1.86
N GLY A 185 1.97 17.82 -0.80
CA GLY A 185 1.06 16.67 -0.85
C GLY A 185 1.49 15.54 0.09
N ASP A 186 0.56 14.62 0.38
CA ASP A 186 0.83 13.47 1.23
C ASP A 186 1.75 12.49 0.51
N THR A 187 2.64 11.88 1.29
CA THR A 187 3.65 10.94 0.80
C THR A 187 3.70 9.73 1.72
N PRO A 188 4.41 8.66 1.33
CA PRO A 188 4.57 7.51 2.21
C PRO A 188 5.28 7.83 3.54
N LYS A 189 5.99 8.98 3.66
CA LYS A 189 6.55 9.41 4.96
C LYS A 189 5.47 9.69 6.01
N ASP A 190 4.26 10.00 5.56
CA ASP A 190 3.14 10.40 6.39
C ASP A 190 2.32 9.18 6.83
N ALA A 191 2.77 7.96 6.53
CA ALA A 191 2.06 6.72 6.86
C ALA A 191 2.03 6.42 8.38
N ASP A 192 0.91 5.87 8.86
CA ASP A 192 0.76 5.24 10.19
C ASP A 192 1.42 3.85 10.24
#